data_AF-A0AAW9G012-F1
#
_entry.id   AF-A0AAW9G012-F1
#
_cell.length_a   1.000
_cell.length_b   1.000
_cell.length_c   1.000
_cell.angle_alpha   90.00
_cell.angle_beta   90.00
_cell.angle_gamma   90.00
#
_symmetry.space_group_name_H-M   'P 1'
#
loop_
_entity.id
_entity.type
_entity.pdbx_description
1 polymer ?
#
loop_
_entity_poly.entity_id
_entity_poly.type
_entity_poly.pdbx_seq_one_letter_code
_entity_poly.pdbx_strand_id
1 'polypeptide(L)' 'MGNIRREKARILMGLSDRLWEDYTNNLLSQESYLLKLEMVRKQINKDVLSGLKELKIFASEIGYTIHEVTPEVYTFSFN' A
#
# COMPACT_ATOMS: atom_id res chain seq x y z
N MET A 1 -6.66 -16.78 10.77
CA MET A 1 -6.47 -15.42 11.35
C MET A 1 -5.04 -14.87 11.19
N GLY A 2 -3.98 -15.65 11.42
CA GLY A 2 -2.60 -15.16 11.25
C GLY A 2 -2.20 -14.77 9.82
N ASN A 3 -2.73 -15.46 8.79
CA ASN A 3 -2.35 -15.17 7.41
C ASN A 3 -2.83 -13.81 6.90
N ILE A 4 -4.09 -13.44 7.22
CA ILE A 4 -4.67 -12.15 6.82
C ILE A 4 -3.89 -10.97 7.42
N ARG A 5 -3.46 -11.07 8.69
CA ARG A 5 -2.63 -10.03 9.32
C ARG A 5 -1.27 -9.88 8.63
N ARG A 6 -0.63 -10.99 8.29
CA ARG A 6 0.67 -10.99 7.59
C ARG A 6 0.54 -10.47 6.17
N GLU A 7 -0.50 -10.87 5.45
CA GLU A 7 -0.81 -10.40 4.10
C GLU A 7 -1.04 -8.89 4.09
N LYS A 8 -1.89 -8.38 5.01
CA LYS A 8 -2.09 -6.94 5.21
C LYS A 8 -0.76 -6.21 5.46
N ALA A 9 0.07 -6.72 6.37
CA ALA A 9 1.35 -6.10 6.67
C ALA A 9 2.27 -6.04 5.44
N ARG A 10 2.41 -7.13 4.68
CA ARG A 10 3.23 -7.17 3.46
C ARG A 10 2.77 -6.15 2.43
N ILE A 11 1.46 -6.07 2.17
CA ILE A 11 0.90 -5.15 1.20
C ILE A 11 1.14 -3.69 1.61
N LEU A 12 0.88 -3.36 2.88
CA LEU A 12 1.05 -1.98 3.37
C LEU A 12 2.53 -1.58 3.45
N MET A 13 3.44 -2.50 3.78
CA MET A 13 4.88 -2.26 3.68
C MET A 13 5.30 -2.01 2.23
N GLY A 14 4.85 -2.85 1.29
CA GLY A 14 5.16 -2.68 -0.13
C GLY A 14 4.63 -1.36 -0.70
N LEU A 15 3.45 -0.90 -0.27
CA LEU A 15 2.95 0.44 -0.63
C LEU A 15 3.82 1.56 -0.05
N SER A 16 4.33 1.40 1.18
CA SER A 16 5.23 2.38 1.79
C SER A 16 6.56 2.47 1.01
N ASP A 17 7.13 1.34 0.63
CA ASP A 17 8.36 1.28 -0.15
C ASP A 17 8.15 1.90 -1.53
N ARG A 18 7.03 1.59 -2.19
CA ARG A 18 6.70 2.16 -3.49
C ARG A 18 6.48 3.67 -3.44
N LEU A 19 5.80 4.18 -2.41
CA LEU A 19 5.62 5.62 -2.20
C LEU A 19 6.98 6.34 -2.07
N TRP A 20 7.93 5.74 -1.36
CA TRP A 20 9.28 6.28 -1.23
C TRP A 20 10.04 6.26 -2.56
N GLU A 21 9.98 5.16 -3.31
CA GLU A 21 10.56 5.07 -4.65
C GLU A 21 9.98 6.14 -5.60
N ASP A 22 8.67 6.31 -5.63
CA ASP A 22 8.04 7.28 -6.52
C ASP A 22 8.36 8.72 -6.13
N TYR A 23 8.48 9.01 -4.84
CA TYR A 23 8.96 10.31 -4.36
C TYR A 23 10.41 10.58 -4.79
N THR A 24 11.31 9.64 -4.53
CA THR A 24 12.75 9.80 -4.87
C THR A 24 13.00 9.84 -6.37
N ASN A 25 12.13 9.24 -7.18
CA ASN A 25 12.16 9.30 -8.65
C ASN A 25 11.41 10.51 -9.23
N ASN A 26 10.97 11.48 -8.41
CA ASN A 26 10.22 12.67 -8.82
C ASN A 26 8.86 12.39 -9.50
N LEU A 27 8.26 11.22 -9.27
CA LEU A 27 6.90 10.87 -9.71
C LEU A 27 5.83 11.40 -8.74
N LEU A 28 6.20 11.60 -7.47
CA LEU A 28 5.35 12.23 -6.46
C LEU A 28 5.99 13.51 -5.93
N SER A 29 5.17 14.55 -5.74
CA SER A 29 5.59 15.71 -4.94
C SER A 29 5.78 15.31 -3.47
N GLN A 30 6.61 16.05 -2.75
CA GLN A 30 6.81 15.83 -1.30
C GLN A 30 5.49 15.88 -0.53
N GLU A 31 4.63 16.84 -0.85
CA GLU A 31 3.30 16.97 -0.23
C GLU A 31 2.44 15.71 -0.48
N SER A 32 2.38 15.24 -1.73
CA SER A 32 1.63 14.03 -2.09
C SER A 32 2.18 12.79 -1.39
N TYR A 33 3.51 12.66 -1.33
CA TYR A 33 4.18 11.57 -0.63
C TYR A 33 3.83 11.55 0.86
N LEU A 34 3.96 12.68 1.56
CA LEU A 34 3.68 12.77 2.99
C LEU A 34 2.21 12.46 3.30
N LEU A 35 1.27 12.99 2.48
CA LEU A 35 -0.16 12.74 2.66
C LEU A 35 -0.50 11.26 2.48
N LYS A 36 0.00 10.63 1.41
CA LYS A 36 -0.25 9.21 1.13
C LYS A 36 0.43 8.29 2.14
N LEU A 37 1.65 8.61 2.56
CA LEU A 37 2.35 7.87 3.61
C LEU A 37 1.57 7.89 4.92
N GLU A 38 1.02 9.04 5.30
CA GLU A 38 0.20 9.15 6.51
C GLU A 38 -1.09 8.32 6.41
N MET A 39 -1.70 8.23 5.22
CA MET A 39 -2.83 7.31 4.98
C MET A 39 -2.43 5.84 5.16
N VAL A 40 -1.28 5.43 4.65
CA VAL A 40 -0.74 4.06 4.83
C VAL A 40 -0.48 3.78 6.31
N ARG A 41 0.16 4.71 7.05
CA ARG A 41 0.42 4.58 8.50
C ARG A 41 -0.88 4.43 9.29
N LYS A 42 -1.90 5.22 8.98
CA LYS A 42 -3.23 5.08 9.59
C LYS A 42 -3.83 3.70 9.30
N GLN A 43 -3.69 3.19 8.07
CA GLN A 43 -4.21 1.88 7.70
C GLN A 43 -3.48 0.72 8.42
N ILE A 44 -2.16 0.84 8.65
CA ILE A 44 -1.37 -0.09 9.45
C ILE A 44 -1.90 -0.16 10.87
N ASN A 45 -2.18 0.99 11.49
CA ASN A 45 -2.62 1.09 12.88
C ASN A 45 -4.10 0.76 13.11
N LYS A 46 -4.90 0.53 12.06
CA LYS A 46 -6.28 0.06 12.21
C LYS A 46 -6.30 -1.39 12.67
N ASP A 47 -6.98 -1.65 13.78
CA ASP A 47 -7.21 -3.00 14.34
C ASP A 47 -8.12 -3.89 13.48
N VAL A 48 -8.77 -3.30 12.47
CA VAL A 48 -9.60 -4.04 11.52
C VAL A 48 -8.72 -4.90 10.62
N LEU A 49 -9.06 -6.19 10.56
CA LEU A 49 -8.52 -7.12 9.55
C LEU A 49 -9.02 -6.67 8.18
N SER A 50 -8.12 -6.17 7.35
CA SER A 50 -8.43 -5.84 5.96
C SER A 50 -8.03 -6.99 5.05
N GLY A 51 -8.99 -7.53 4.30
CA GLY A 51 -8.72 -8.51 3.26
C GLY A 51 -8.11 -7.87 2.01
N LEU A 52 -7.59 -8.68 1.09
CA LEU A 52 -6.96 -8.22 -0.16
C LEU A 52 -7.84 -7.25 -0.97
N LYS A 53 -9.15 -7.52 -1.05
CA LYS A 53 -10.10 -6.66 -1.78
C LYS A 53 -10.14 -5.23 -1.22
N GLU A 54 -10.18 -5.09 0.10
CA GLU A 54 -10.22 -3.79 0.77
C GLU A 54 -8.89 -3.05 0.62
N LEU A 55 -7.78 -3.80 0.67
CA LEU A 55 -6.44 -3.24 0.44
C LEU A 55 -6.27 -2.75 -1.01
N LYS A 56 -6.86 -3.44 -2.00
CA LYS A 56 -6.90 -2.99 -3.40
C LYS A 56 -7.69 -1.69 -3.56
N ILE A 57 -8.83 -1.56 -2.89
CA ILE A 57 -9.62 -0.31 -2.89
C ILE A 57 -8.81 0.82 -2.26
N PHE A 58 -8.22 0.58 -1.08
CA PHE A 58 -7.36 1.55 -0.41
C PHE A 58 -6.17 1.99 -1.28
N ALA A 59 -5.47 1.05 -1.91
CA ALA A 59 -4.37 1.38 -2.83
C ALA A 59 -4.85 2.27 -3.98
N SER A 60 -6.01 1.96 -4.57
CA SER A 60 -6.58 2.78 -5.63
C SER A 60 -6.89 4.20 -5.17
N GLU A 61 -7.35 4.40 -3.94
CA GLU A 61 -7.62 5.73 -3.36
C GLU A 61 -6.35 6.58 -3.24
N ILE A 62 -5.19 5.95 -3.03
CA ILE A 62 -3.89 6.63 -2.98
C ILE A 62 -3.16 6.67 -4.34
N GLY A 63 -3.81 6.21 -5.41
CA GLY A 63 -3.30 6.26 -6.79
C GLY A 63 -2.41 5.08 -7.18
N TYR A 64 -2.60 3.92 -6.54
CA TYR A 64 -1.82 2.71 -6.80
C TYR A 64 -2.71 1.53 -7.17
N THR A 65 -2.20 0.68 -8.05
CA THR A 65 -2.80 -0.61 -8.35
C THR A 65 -1.94 -1.73 -7.77
N ILE A 66 -2.56 -2.66 -7.04
CA ILE A 66 -1.89 -3.87 -6.52
C ILE A 66 -2.13 -5.02 -7.49
N HIS A 67 -1.04 -5.58 -8.01
CA HIS A 67 -1.06 -6.80 -8.83
C HIS A 67 -0.60 -7.98 -7.99
N GLU A 68 -1.35 -9.07 -8.01
CA GLU A 68 -0.95 -10.33 -7.40
C GLU A 68 -0.26 -11.18 -8.48
N VAL A 69 1.03 -11.44 -8.31
CA VAL A 69 1.85 -12.16 -9.31
C VAL A 69 1.78 -13.66 -9.07
N THR A 70 1.89 -14.05 -7.79
CA THR A 70 1.66 -15.39 -7.27
C THR A 70 1.05 -15.25 -5.87
N PRO A 71 0.46 -16.31 -5.28
CA PRO A 71 -0.04 -16.24 -3.92
C PRO A 71 1.03 -15.67 -2.98
N GLU A 72 0.68 -14.61 -2.26
CA GLU A 72 1.55 -13.89 -1.31
C GLU A 72 2.66 -12.99 -1.91
N VAL A 73 2.73 -12.83 -3.24
CA VAL A 73 3.67 -11.91 -3.93
C VAL A 73 2.90 -10.82 -4.67
N TYR A 74 3.15 -9.56 -4.29
CA TYR A 74 2.46 -8.40 -4.82
C TYR A 74 3.43 -7.40 -5.44
N THR A 75 3.00 -6.78 -6.55
CA THR A 75 3.67 -5.63 -7.15
C THR A 75 2.73 -4.44 -7.22
N PHE A 76 3.31 -3.24 -7.34
CA PHE A 76 2.58 -1.97 -7.23
C PHE A 76 2.92 -1.08 -8.42
N SER A 77 1.91 -0.49 -9.04
CA SER A 77 2.08 0.49 -10.11
C SER A 77 1.36 1.78 -9.76
N PHE A 78 2.02 2.90 -10.01
CA PHE A 78 1.41 4.22 -9.93
C PHE A 78 0.46 4.44 -11.13
N ASN A 79 -0.72 5.00 -10.87
CA ASN A 79 -1.71 5.29 -11.91
C ASN A 79 -1.43 6.60 -12.65
#